data_AF-A0A1S3JYU9-F1
#
_entry.id   AF-A0A1S3JYU9-F1
#
_cell.length_a   1.000
_cell.length_b   1.000
_cell.length_c   1.000
_cell.angle_alpha   90.00
_cell.angle_beta   90.00
_cell.angle_gamma   90.00
#
_symmetry.space_group_name_H-M   'P 1'
#
loop_
_entity.id
_entity.type
_entity.pdbx_description
1 polymer ?
#
loop_
_entity_poly.entity_id
_entity_poly.type
_entity_poly.pdbx_seq_one_letter_code
_entity_poly.pdbx_strand_id
1 'polypeptide(L)'
;MAEEATMCLKCQHCTDYEQQAHIPICKSCGCDKILHSVVGACNKRQCQCPGYRKIRTIRHCVNCGHLPMDHDFKFDLKVFLNNLVERNKSNALILEYLKDIGITWSERTLKRRLNVLEIKRHEHVPVQELRDIIQQEVVVCGGLAGVRRIYDQCRQKYHKKVKRIDVQEILREVDPEGRKLRIRRALNRRVFKSQGPNWIWSVDGNDKLQFFHIYIHGCIDTFSRKILWLHANTTNKDSKVVAKYFFDTVKTLKVCPNRTRSDPGTENVDLIECQMFLRRNSSDQHAFSNSHIMGPSPLNQGLHRDGWYDRHSCIDKWCMVFVYLPLIQHDIDAFQLWWNNHKIRHQRQVWLPTGAAPNDIYAFPHLYGGHQCGFTVSDRDLAEVAREKTLNYEQSARVPQDFYNEATNFTATNHLTIEISTEEESYIQLRRHFILERSALQSSTYV
;
A
#
# COMPACT_ATOMS: atom_id res chain seq x y z
N MET A 1 -40.57 23.46 11.19
CA MET A 1 -40.73 22.12 10.60
C MET A 1 -40.15 21.13 11.57
N ALA A 2 -40.97 20.19 12.05
CA ALA A 2 -40.62 19.25 13.10
C ALA A 2 -39.42 18.37 12.70
N GLU A 3 -38.42 18.24 13.56
CA GLU A 3 -37.41 17.19 13.42
C GLU A 3 -38.08 15.85 13.71
N GLU A 4 -38.28 15.02 12.69
CA GLU A 4 -38.69 13.62 12.89
C GLU A 4 -37.61 12.90 13.71
N ALA A 5 -37.92 12.62 14.98
CA ALA A 5 -37.07 11.81 15.85
C ALA A 5 -37.01 10.37 15.32
N THR A 6 -36.00 10.06 14.52
CA THR A 6 -35.76 8.71 13.98
C THR A 6 -35.32 7.80 15.12
N MET A 7 -36.15 6.84 15.57
CA MET A 7 -35.79 5.89 16.64
C MET A 7 -34.59 5.00 16.24
N CYS A 8 -33.65 4.66 17.15
CA CYS A 8 -32.55 3.70 16.84
C CYS A 8 -33.21 2.35 16.52
N LEU A 9 -33.16 1.91 15.26
CA LEU A 9 -33.73 0.63 14.79
C LEU A 9 -33.30 -0.57 15.64
N LYS A 10 -32.12 -0.48 16.27
CA LYS A 10 -31.57 -1.50 17.16
C LYS A 10 -31.99 -1.37 18.65
N CYS A 11 -32.23 -0.16 19.14
CA CYS A 11 -32.60 0.07 20.54
C CYS A 11 -34.10 0.21 20.76
N GLN A 12 -34.89 0.47 19.70
CA GLN A 12 -36.35 0.63 19.67
C GLN A 12 -36.96 1.64 20.67
N HIS A 13 -36.17 2.21 21.57
CA HIS A 13 -36.60 3.11 22.66
C HIS A 13 -35.63 4.28 22.87
N CYS A 14 -34.53 4.34 22.12
CA CYS A 14 -33.56 5.42 22.27
C CYS A 14 -33.82 6.51 21.23
N THR A 15 -34.23 7.68 21.72
CA THR A 15 -34.39 8.95 20.98
C THR A 15 -33.20 9.89 21.19
N ASP A 16 -32.31 9.58 22.14
CA ASP A 16 -31.10 10.36 22.41
C ASP A 16 -30.03 10.09 21.36
N TYR A 17 -29.81 11.07 20.50
CA TYR A 17 -28.72 11.11 19.53
C TYR A 17 -27.73 12.21 19.89
N GLU A 18 -26.45 11.86 20.01
CA GLU A 18 -25.38 12.86 20.04
C GLU A 18 -25.15 13.38 18.61
N GLN A 19 -25.15 14.70 18.44
CA GLN A 19 -24.83 15.37 17.18
C GLN A 19 -23.32 15.66 17.11
N GLN A 20 -22.62 15.13 16.11
CA GLN A 20 -21.24 15.51 15.81
C GLN A 20 -21.05 15.80 14.32
N ALA A 21 -20.21 16.80 14.00
CA ALA A 21 -20.02 17.32 12.65
C ALA A 21 -18.66 16.94 12.01
N HIS A 22 -18.72 16.83 10.68
CA HIS A 22 -17.66 16.87 9.65
C HIS A 22 -16.92 15.57 9.28
N ILE A 23 -17.45 14.84 8.28
CA ILE A 23 -16.66 14.00 7.38
C ILE A 23 -16.75 14.57 5.94
N PRO A 24 -15.65 15.05 5.33
CA PRO A 24 -15.62 15.32 3.89
C PRO A 24 -15.31 14.02 3.13
N ILE A 25 -16.19 13.61 2.21
CA ILE A 25 -15.98 12.40 1.40
C ILE A 25 -16.01 12.79 -0.08
N CYS A 26 -14.89 12.57 -0.77
CA CYS A 26 -14.73 12.83 -2.19
C CYS A 26 -15.30 11.65 -3.00
N LYS A 27 -16.40 11.87 -3.73
CA LYS A 27 -17.02 10.85 -4.61
C LYS A 27 -16.16 10.49 -5.84
N SER A 28 -15.09 11.23 -6.13
CA SER A 28 -14.34 11.12 -7.39
C SER A 28 -13.32 9.98 -7.43
N CYS A 29 -13.00 9.31 -6.31
CA CYS A 29 -11.93 8.31 -6.26
C CYS A 29 -12.38 6.84 -6.22
N GLY A 30 -13.70 6.55 -6.28
CA GLY A 30 -14.19 5.16 -6.21
C GLY A 30 -13.80 4.42 -4.91
N CYS A 31 -13.39 5.16 -3.88
CA CYS A 31 -12.87 4.61 -2.63
C CYS A 31 -14.01 4.25 -1.65
N ASP A 32 -14.85 3.28 -1.99
CA ASP A 32 -15.72 2.64 -0.99
C ASP A 32 -14.86 1.74 -0.09
N LYS A 33 -14.21 2.36 0.90
CA LYS A 33 -13.67 1.72 2.12
C LYS A 33 -13.27 2.81 3.10
N ILE A 34 -14.11 2.99 4.11
CA ILE A 34 -14.00 3.89 5.28
C ILE A 34 -12.64 3.80 6.03
N LEU A 35 -11.74 2.87 5.68
CA LEU A 35 -10.36 2.81 6.22
C LEU A 35 -9.26 3.35 5.30
N HIS A 36 -9.52 3.60 4.02
CA HIS A 36 -8.55 4.27 3.16
C HIS A 36 -8.56 5.80 3.37
N SER A 37 -9.72 6.38 3.72
CA SER A 37 -9.87 7.82 3.93
C SER A 37 -9.30 8.33 5.27
N VAL A 38 -9.16 7.48 6.28
CA VAL A 38 -8.64 7.92 7.61
C VAL A 38 -7.11 7.89 7.68
N VAL A 39 -6.42 7.34 6.66
CA VAL A 39 -4.94 7.29 6.65
C VAL A 39 -4.33 7.89 5.37
N GLY A 40 -5.13 8.51 4.50
CA GLY A 40 -4.61 9.19 3.33
C GLY A 40 -5.65 10.05 2.62
N ALA A 41 -5.28 11.32 2.40
CA ALA A 41 -5.69 12.13 1.25
C ALA A 41 -7.04 12.90 1.26
N CYS A 42 -7.49 13.47 2.39
CA CYS A 42 -8.39 14.63 2.28
C CYS A 42 -8.17 15.62 3.43
N ASN A 43 -7.37 16.65 3.16
CA ASN A 43 -7.13 17.74 4.11
C ASN A 43 -8.38 18.62 4.19
N LYS A 44 -8.87 18.87 5.41
CA LYS A 44 -10.18 19.47 5.76
C LYS A 44 -10.49 20.86 5.17
N ARG A 45 -9.62 21.50 4.38
CA ARG A 45 -9.73 22.93 4.06
C ARG A 45 -9.86 23.33 2.57
N GLN A 46 -9.63 22.46 1.57
CA GLN A 46 -9.55 22.95 0.16
C GLN A 46 -9.95 21.96 -0.97
N CYS A 47 -10.90 21.02 -0.80
CA CYS A 47 -11.42 20.24 -1.96
C CYS A 47 -12.52 21.04 -2.70
N GLN A 48 -12.21 21.49 -3.92
CA GLN A 48 -13.16 22.05 -4.89
C GLN A 48 -13.65 20.99 -5.89
N CYS A 49 -13.85 19.76 -5.42
CA CYS A 49 -14.26 18.64 -6.25
C CYS A 49 -15.75 18.81 -6.64
N PRO A 50 -16.20 18.58 -7.89
CA PRO A 50 -17.59 18.81 -8.33
C PRO A 50 -18.66 18.00 -7.57
N GLY A 51 -18.24 17.00 -6.77
CA GLY A 51 -19.08 16.19 -5.88
C GLY A 51 -18.99 16.54 -4.38
N TYR A 52 -18.39 17.68 -4.01
CA TYR A 52 -18.30 18.13 -2.61
C TYR A 52 -19.69 18.54 -2.10
N ARG A 53 -20.37 17.64 -1.38
CA ARG A 53 -21.63 17.99 -0.71
C ARG A 53 -21.37 18.59 0.66
N LYS A 54 -22.17 19.62 1.00
CA LYS A 54 -22.19 20.30 2.30
C LYS A 54 -22.27 19.30 3.46
N ILE A 55 -21.52 19.66 4.50
CA ILE A 55 -21.52 19.13 5.87
C ILE A 55 -22.91 18.65 6.30
N ARG A 56 -23.04 17.39 6.70
CA ARG A 56 -24.16 16.90 7.50
C ARG A 56 -23.68 16.37 8.84
N THR A 57 -24.45 16.66 9.87
CA THR A 57 -24.27 16.22 11.25
C THR A 57 -24.52 14.72 11.33
N ILE A 58 -23.53 13.96 11.78
CA ILE A 58 -23.71 12.54 12.08
C ILE A 58 -24.39 12.47 13.45
N ARG A 59 -25.61 11.94 13.48
CA ARG A 59 -26.32 11.58 14.70
C ARG A 59 -25.98 10.12 15.01
N HIS A 60 -25.53 9.79 16.22
CA HIS A 60 -25.42 8.39 16.63
C HIS A 60 -26.17 8.18 17.94
N CYS A 61 -26.84 7.03 18.06
CA CYS A 61 -27.58 6.74 19.28
C CYS A 61 -26.62 6.62 20.46
N VAL A 62 -26.93 7.35 21.54
CA VAL A 62 -26.12 7.41 22.76
C VAL A 62 -26.06 6.05 23.47
N ASN A 63 -26.94 5.10 23.15
CA ASN A 63 -26.94 3.76 23.75
C ASN A 63 -26.31 2.69 22.83
N CYS A 64 -26.78 2.54 21.59
CA CYS A 64 -26.32 1.51 20.63
C CYS A 64 -25.10 1.94 19.79
N GLY A 65 -24.82 3.24 19.65
CA GLY A 65 -23.84 3.77 18.68
C GLY A 65 -24.26 3.61 17.20
N HIS A 66 -25.49 3.14 16.95
CA HIS A 66 -26.05 3.00 15.61
C HIS A 66 -26.39 4.38 15.04
N LEU A 67 -26.10 4.59 13.76
CA LEU A 67 -26.53 5.80 13.07
C LEU A 67 -27.99 5.65 12.64
N PRO A 68 -28.82 6.70 12.70
CA PRO A 68 -30.08 6.70 11.97
C PRO A 68 -29.74 6.61 10.48
N MET A 69 -30.48 5.79 9.74
CA MET A 69 -30.26 5.62 8.31
C MET A 69 -30.57 6.93 7.58
N ASP A 70 -29.56 7.76 7.32
CA ASP A 70 -29.64 8.77 6.26
C ASP A 70 -29.37 8.03 4.95
N HIS A 71 -30.37 7.99 4.06
CA HIS A 71 -30.38 7.14 2.86
C HIS A 71 -29.20 7.38 1.88
N ASP A 72 -28.42 8.44 2.08
CA ASP A 72 -27.35 8.89 1.19
C ASP A 72 -25.91 8.54 1.63
N PHE A 73 -25.65 8.04 2.86
CA PHE A 73 -24.28 7.66 3.29
C PHE A 73 -24.22 6.62 4.44
N LYS A 74 -23.65 5.43 4.19
CA LYS A 74 -23.50 4.34 5.17
C LYS A 74 -22.15 4.40 5.90
N PHE A 75 -21.94 5.34 6.82
CA PHE A 75 -20.86 5.17 7.81
C PHE A 75 -21.35 4.18 8.88
N ASP A 76 -20.65 3.08 9.11
CA ASP A 76 -21.01 2.13 10.18
C ASP A 76 -19.90 2.11 11.22
N LEU A 77 -20.18 2.69 12.38
CA LEU A 77 -19.25 2.77 13.50
C LEU A 77 -18.84 1.38 14.03
N LYS A 78 -19.74 0.39 13.98
CA LYS A 78 -19.43 -0.99 14.35
C LYS A 78 -18.43 -1.59 13.36
N VAL A 79 -18.66 -1.41 12.06
CA VAL A 79 -17.73 -1.87 11.02
C VAL A 79 -16.38 -1.17 11.16
N PHE A 80 -16.35 0.14 11.38
CA PHE A 80 -15.12 0.90 11.58
C PHE A 80 -14.32 0.39 12.79
N LEU A 81 -14.95 0.28 13.96
CA LEU A 81 -14.32 -0.22 15.18
C LEU A 81 -13.85 -1.67 15.03
N ASN A 82 -14.66 -2.53 14.41
CA ASN A 82 -14.31 -3.93 14.20
C ASN A 82 -13.07 -4.05 13.30
N ASN A 83 -12.97 -3.27 12.22
CA ASN A 83 -11.79 -3.23 11.38
C ASN A 83 -10.51 -2.80 12.13
N LEU A 84 -10.60 -1.81 13.01
CA LEU A 84 -9.45 -1.39 13.84
C LEU A 84 -9.05 -2.47 14.84
N VAL A 85 -10.02 -3.19 15.41
CA VAL A 85 -9.79 -4.31 16.31
C VAL A 85 -9.21 -5.53 15.58
N GLU A 86 -9.70 -5.84 14.38
CA GLU A 86 -9.15 -6.86 13.48
C GLU A 86 -7.68 -6.56 13.19
N ARG A 87 -7.32 -5.31 12.90
CA ARG A 87 -5.92 -4.89 12.71
C ARG A 87 -5.09 -4.79 14.00
N ASN A 88 -5.63 -5.27 15.13
CA ASN A 88 -4.97 -5.31 16.44
C ASN A 88 -4.48 -3.94 16.95
N LYS A 89 -5.21 -2.86 16.65
CA LYS A 89 -4.86 -1.49 17.05
C LYS A 89 -5.04 -1.30 18.56
N SER A 90 -4.12 -0.62 19.24
CA SER A 90 -4.27 -0.35 20.69
C SER A 90 -5.48 0.55 20.96
N ASN A 91 -6.00 0.54 22.20
CA ASN A 91 -7.12 1.44 22.56
C ASN A 91 -6.75 2.91 22.33
N ALA A 92 -5.54 3.33 22.72
CA ALA A 92 -5.04 4.68 22.48
C ALA A 92 -5.09 5.06 21.00
N LEU A 93 -4.67 4.14 20.12
CA LEU A 93 -4.69 4.39 18.68
C LEU A 93 -6.11 4.41 18.10
N ILE A 94 -7.01 3.55 18.58
CA ILE A 94 -8.42 3.60 18.21
C ILE A 94 -9.03 4.95 18.59
N LEU A 95 -8.67 5.52 19.74
CA LEU A 95 -9.13 6.84 20.15
C LEU A 95 -8.63 7.94 19.20
N GLU A 96 -7.39 7.89 18.73
CA GLU A 96 -6.90 8.85 17.70
C GLU A 96 -7.67 8.71 16.39
N TYR A 97 -7.89 7.48 15.93
CA TYR A 97 -8.72 7.21 14.75
C TYR A 97 -10.16 7.73 14.89
N LEU A 98 -10.73 7.67 16.09
CA LEU A 98 -12.04 8.22 16.40
C LEU A 98 -12.03 9.75 16.38
N LYS A 99 -10.98 10.40 16.92
CA LYS A 99 -10.84 11.86 16.89
C LYS A 99 -10.78 12.41 15.46
N ASP A 100 -10.10 11.72 14.55
CA ASP A 100 -9.99 12.13 13.14
C ASP A 100 -11.37 12.24 12.46
N ILE A 101 -12.28 11.33 12.81
CA ILE A 101 -13.68 11.31 12.34
C ILE A 101 -14.63 12.11 13.24
N GLY A 102 -14.10 12.90 14.18
CA GLY A 102 -14.86 13.82 15.04
C GLY A 102 -15.38 13.22 16.35
N ILE A 103 -15.09 11.95 16.65
CA ILE A 103 -15.56 11.24 17.84
C ILE A 103 -14.53 11.34 18.96
N THR A 104 -14.86 12.06 20.04
CA THR A 104 -13.99 12.18 21.22
C THR A 104 -14.51 11.31 22.36
N TRP A 105 -13.88 10.15 22.58
CA TRP A 105 -14.22 9.23 23.67
C TRP A 105 -13.09 9.11 24.70
N SER A 106 -13.45 8.80 25.94
CA SER A 106 -12.50 8.26 26.92
C SER A 106 -12.24 6.77 26.65
N GLU A 107 -11.12 6.24 27.16
CA GLU A 107 -10.86 4.79 27.05
C GLU A 107 -11.98 3.95 27.71
N ARG A 108 -12.57 4.44 28.80
CA ARG A 108 -13.71 3.80 29.47
C ARG A 108 -14.93 3.73 28.53
N THR A 109 -15.23 4.83 27.84
CA THR A 109 -16.30 4.87 26.84
C THR A 109 -16.03 3.91 25.69
N LEU A 110 -14.80 3.88 25.16
CA LEU A 110 -14.42 2.94 24.10
C LEU A 110 -14.62 1.49 24.55
N LYS A 111 -14.11 1.09 25.72
CA LYS A 111 -14.29 -0.28 26.26
C LYS A 111 -15.77 -0.65 26.40
N ARG A 112 -16.59 0.26 26.94
CA ARG A 112 -18.03 0.07 27.07
C ARG A 112 -18.69 -0.15 25.69
N ARG A 113 -18.32 0.67 24.71
CA ARG A 113 -18.86 0.60 23.34
C ARG A 113 -18.46 -0.67 22.61
N LEU A 114 -17.20 -1.09 22.72
CA LEU A 114 -16.75 -2.38 22.16
C LEU A 114 -17.56 -3.54 22.73
N ASN A 115 -17.87 -3.51 24.03
CA ASN A 115 -18.71 -4.54 24.67
C ASN A 115 -20.16 -4.52 24.13
N VAL A 116 -20.80 -3.35 24.09
CA VAL A 116 -22.18 -3.18 23.56
C VAL A 116 -22.29 -3.57 22.09
N LEU A 117 -21.23 -3.34 21.31
CA LEU A 117 -21.16 -3.70 19.89
C LEU A 117 -20.71 -5.15 19.65
N GLU A 118 -20.39 -5.88 20.73
CA GLU A 118 -19.89 -7.26 20.71
C GLU A 118 -18.58 -7.43 19.93
N ILE A 119 -17.77 -6.38 19.90
CA ILE A 119 -16.49 -6.37 19.19
C ILE A 119 -15.42 -6.95 20.13
N LYS A 120 -15.14 -8.24 19.94
CA LYS A 120 -14.07 -8.93 20.68
C LYS A 120 -12.72 -8.77 19.99
N ARG A 121 -11.66 -8.65 20.80
CA ARG A 121 -10.24 -8.59 20.36
C ARG A 121 -9.74 -9.89 19.74
N HIS A 122 -10.28 -10.98 20.26
CA HIS A 122 -10.00 -12.33 19.82
C HIS A 122 -11.31 -13.08 19.62
N GLU A 123 -11.27 -14.02 18.68
CA GLU A 123 -12.35 -14.98 18.48
C GLU A 123 -11.80 -16.40 18.58
N HIS A 124 -12.70 -17.35 18.76
CA HIS A 124 -12.33 -18.75 18.68
C HIS A 124 -12.27 -19.15 17.21
N VAL A 125 -11.10 -19.63 16.77
CA VAL A 125 -10.90 -20.20 15.44
C VAL A 125 -10.54 -21.66 15.64
N PRO A 126 -11.26 -22.61 15.00
CA PRO A 126 -10.93 -24.02 15.04
C PRO A 126 -9.47 -24.27 14.67
N VAL A 127 -8.82 -25.19 15.38
CA VAL A 127 -7.39 -25.48 15.20
C VAL A 127 -7.08 -25.95 13.78
N GLN A 128 -7.96 -26.75 13.18
CA GLN A 128 -7.77 -27.24 11.81
C GLN A 128 -7.84 -26.09 10.80
N GLU A 129 -8.85 -25.24 10.88
CA GLU A 129 -8.98 -24.05 10.02
C GLU A 129 -7.73 -23.15 10.12
N LEU A 130 -7.25 -22.91 11.35
CA LEU A 130 -6.03 -22.13 11.54
C LEU A 130 -4.80 -22.82 10.96
N ARG A 131 -4.70 -24.15 11.04
CA ARG A 131 -3.61 -24.94 10.46
C ARG A 131 -3.60 -24.83 8.94
N ASP A 132 -4.75 -24.94 8.29
CA ASP A 132 -4.88 -24.86 6.84
C ASP A 132 -4.44 -23.47 6.33
N ILE A 133 -4.86 -22.40 7.01
CA ILE A 133 -4.42 -21.03 6.71
C ILE A 133 -2.89 -20.89 6.84
N ILE A 134 -2.31 -21.42 7.92
CA ILE A 134 -0.86 -21.32 8.17
C ILE A 134 -0.08 -22.11 7.11
N GLN A 135 -0.53 -23.31 6.74
CA GLN A 135 0.10 -24.12 5.70
C GLN A 135 0.08 -23.39 4.35
N GLN A 136 -1.08 -22.84 3.97
CA GLN A 136 -1.22 -22.06 2.74
C GLN A 136 -0.27 -20.86 2.73
N GLU A 137 -0.21 -20.09 3.81
CA GLU A 137 0.66 -18.91 3.90
C GLU A 137 2.16 -19.25 3.94
N VAL A 138 2.54 -20.40 4.51
CA VAL A 138 3.94 -20.87 4.48
C VAL A 138 4.37 -21.18 3.05
N VAL A 139 3.51 -21.84 2.26
CA VAL A 139 3.76 -22.13 0.84
C VAL A 139 3.85 -20.83 0.04
N VAL A 140 2.84 -19.96 0.15
CA VAL A 140 2.79 -18.67 -0.56
C VAL A 140 4.01 -17.78 -0.24
N CYS A 141 4.54 -17.85 0.98
CA CYS A 141 5.71 -17.06 1.37
C CYS A 141 7.06 -17.78 1.19
N GLY A 142 7.09 -18.93 0.50
CA GLY A 142 8.32 -19.70 0.25
C GLY A 142 9.06 -20.13 1.52
N GLY A 143 8.35 -20.41 2.62
CA GLY A 143 8.96 -20.79 3.91
C GLY A 143 9.69 -19.66 4.66
N LEU A 144 9.67 -18.42 4.15
CA LEU A 144 10.37 -17.28 4.77
C LEU A 144 9.50 -16.53 5.79
N ALA A 145 8.20 -16.82 5.86
CA ALA A 145 7.26 -16.14 6.75
C ALA A 145 7.43 -16.58 8.21
N GLY A 146 7.86 -15.64 9.06
CA GLY A 146 7.86 -15.85 10.50
C GLY A 146 6.47 -15.71 11.14
N VAL A 147 6.36 -16.17 12.40
CA VAL A 147 5.13 -16.11 13.24
C VAL A 147 4.37 -14.79 13.12
N ARG A 148 5.08 -13.67 13.06
CA ARG A 148 4.46 -12.34 12.99
C ARG A 148 3.77 -12.09 11.66
N ARG A 149 4.42 -12.43 10.54
CA ARG A 149 3.82 -12.27 9.20
C ARG A 149 2.57 -13.12 9.09
N ILE A 150 2.66 -14.39 9.49
CA ILE A 150 1.51 -15.30 9.51
C ILE A 150 0.39 -14.77 10.40
N TYR A 151 0.69 -14.33 11.62
CA TYR A 151 -0.28 -13.72 12.52
C TYR A 151 -0.98 -12.51 11.91
N ASP A 152 -0.23 -11.62 11.25
CA ASP A 152 -0.77 -10.44 10.59
C ASP A 152 -1.63 -10.83 9.37
N GLN A 153 -1.24 -11.87 8.61
CA GLN A 153 -2.02 -12.39 7.48
C GLN A 153 -3.35 -13.03 7.92
N CYS A 154 -3.35 -13.84 8.98
CA CYS A 154 -4.58 -14.38 9.57
C CYS A 154 -5.59 -13.26 9.85
N ARG A 155 -5.13 -12.10 10.34
CA ARG A 155 -6.00 -10.97 10.70
C ARG A 155 -6.37 -10.07 9.52
N GLN A 156 -5.46 -9.82 8.59
CA GLN A 156 -5.65 -8.85 7.51
C GLN A 156 -6.22 -9.46 6.22
N LYS A 157 -5.79 -10.68 5.88
CA LYS A 157 -6.22 -11.38 4.66
C LYS A 157 -7.39 -12.32 4.94
N TYR A 158 -7.33 -13.06 6.04
CA TYR A 158 -8.36 -14.05 6.39
C TYR A 158 -9.40 -13.53 7.40
N HIS A 159 -9.24 -12.30 7.89
CA HIS A 159 -10.14 -11.66 8.86
C HIS A 159 -10.35 -12.46 10.16
N LYS A 160 -9.38 -13.29 10.55
CA LYS A 160 -9.42 -14.14 11.74
C LYS A 160 -8.72 -13.50 12.93
N LYS A 161 -9.46 -13.21 14.01
CA LYS A 161 -8.94 -12.57 15.24
C LYS A 161 -8.21 -13.54 16.17
N VAL A 162 -7.25 -14.29 15.63
CA VAL A 162 -6.46 -15.30 16.36
C VAL A 162 -5.59 -14.72 17.47
N LYS A 163 -5.14 -15.56 18.42
CA LYS A 163 -4.06 -15.20 19.35
C LYS A 163 -2.71 -15.51 18.70
N ARG A 164 -1.69 -14.73 19.05
CA ARG A 164 -0.33 -14.93 18.54
C ARG A 164 0.29 -16.26 19.02
N ILE A 165 -0.11 -16.74 20.20
CA ILE A 165 0.41 -17.99 20.76
C ILE A 165 -0.07 -19.21 19.94
N ASP A 166 -1.35 -19.25 19.58
CA ASP A 166 -1.94 -20.29 18.74
C ASP A 166 -1.21 -20.40 17.38
N VAL A 167 -1.00 -19.25 16.71
CA VAL A 167 -0.20 -19.18 15.47
C VAL A 167 1.24 -19.65 15.69
N GLN A 168 1.83 -19.28 16.82
CA GLN A 168 3.21 -19.64 17.13
C GLN A 168 3.38 -21.15 17.33
N GLU A 169 2.43 -21.80 17.99
CA GLU A 169 2.41 -23.23 18.27
C GLU A 169 2.20 -24.03 16.98
N ILE A 170 1.17 -23.70 16.20
CA ILE A 170 0.92 -24.40 14.93
C ILE A 170 2.08 -24.20 13.95
N LEU A 171 2.66 -23.00 13.86
CA LEU A 171 3.83 -22.77 12.99
C LEU A 171 5.09 -23.52 13.49
N ARG A 172 5.19 -23.94 14.77
CA ARG A 172 6.30 -24.82 15.21
C ARG A 172 6.20 -26.19 14.56
N GLU A 173 4.99 -26.67 14.34
CA GLU A 173 4.73 -27.98 13.75
C GLU A 173 4.80 -27.92 12.23
N VAL A 174 4.26 -26.87 11.61
CA VAL A 174 4.19 -26.71 10.16
C VAL A 174 5.54 -26.33 9.53
N ASP A 175 6.36 -25.52 10.20
CA ASP A 175 7.67 -25.04 9.70
C ASP A 175 8.77 -25.08 10.78
N PRO A 176 9.21 -26.29 11.20
CA PRO A 176 10.28 -26.42 12.19
C PRO A 176 11.65 -25.95 11.66
N GLU A 177 11.94 -26.17 10.37
CA GLU A 177 13.23 -25.84 9.75
C GLU A 177 13.38 -24.34 9.45
N GLY A 178 12.36 -23.68 8.89
CA GLY A 178 12.38 -22.24 8.66
C GLY A 178 12.53 -21.43 9.94
N ARG A 179 12.06 -21.97 11.08
CA ARG A 179 12.32 -21.38 12.41
C ARG A 179 13.80 -21.43 12.78
N LYS A 180 14.48 -22.56 12.60
CA LYS A 180 15.92 -22.72 12.93
C LYS A 180 16.78 -21.76 12.09
N LEU A 181 16.45 -21.62 10.81
CA LEU A 181 17.15 -20.71 9.90
C LEU A 181 17.05 -19.23 10.33
N ARG A 182 15.90 -18.81 10.86
CA ARG A 182 15.63 -17.42 11.27
C ARG A 182 16.35 -16.98 12.55
N ILE A 183 16.74 -17.91 13.43
CA ILE A 183 17.44 -17.60 14.69
C ILE A 183 18.89 -17.12 14.43
N ARG A 184 19.47 -17.50 13.29
CA ARG A 184 20.91 -17.31 13.01
C ARG A 184 21.32 -15.92 12.48
N ARG A 185 20.39 -15.00 12.21
CA ARG A 185 20.71 -13.72 11.54
C ARG A 185 20.47 -12.51 12.45
N ALA A 186 21.55 -11.98 13.03
CA ALA A 186 21.56 -10.65 13.62
C ALA A 186 22.11 -9.65 12.59
N LEU A 187 21.27 -8.69 12.16
CA LEU A 187 21.70 -7.58 11.31
C LEU A 187 22.17 -6.42 12.19
N ASN A 188 23.41 -5.96 11.98
CA ASN A 188 23.88 -4.69 12.52
C ASN A 188 23.20 -3.54 11.76
N ARG A 189 22.47 -2.69 12.48
CA ARG A 189 21.70 -1.58 11.90
C ARG A 189 22.37 -0.26 12.18
N ARG A 190 22.43 0.61 11.16
CA ARG A 190 22.90 2.00 11.29
C ARG A 190 21.84 2.86 11.99
N VAL A 191 22.27 3.86 12.75
CA VAL A 191 21.36 4.82 13.39
C VAL A 191 20.93 5.85 12.36
N PHE A 192 19.64 5.87 12.02
CA PHE A 192 19.03 6.87 11.14
C PHE A 192 18.12 7.80 11.97
N LYS A 193 18.23 9.11 11.77
CA LYS A 193 17.45 10.14 12.48
C LYS A 193 16.52 10.86 11.49
N SER A 194 15.26 11.08 11.87
CA SER A 194 14.26 11.75 11.02
C SER A 194 13.20 12.43 11.89
N GLN A 195 12.82 13.68 11.66
CA GLN A 195 11.98 14.42 12.62
C GLN A 195 10.51 13.98 12.63
N GLY A 196 10.08 13.26 11.60
CA GLY A 196 8.70 12.83 11.44
C GLY A 196 8.40 12.39 10.01
N PRO A 197 7.15 11.98 9.72
CA PRO A 197 6.73 11.60 8.39
C PRO A 197 6.90 12.76 7.41
N ASN A 198 7.24 12.43 6.17
CA ASN A 198 7.51 13.37 5.07
C ASN A 198 8.75 14.24 5.29
N TRP A 199 9.59 13.93 6.28
CA TRP A 199 10.90 14.59 6.41
C TRP A 199 11.85 14.13 5.29
N ILE A 200 12.03 12.82 5.12
CA ILE A 200 12.79 12.24 4.02
C ILE A 200 12.02 11.09 3.41
N TRP A 201 11.78 11.16 2.10
CA TRP A 201 11.36 10.03 1.28
C TRP A 201 12.59 9.39 0.63
N SER A 202 12.84 8.11 0.90
CA SER A 202 13.95 7.37 0.32
C SER A 202 13.45 6.54 -0.85
N VAL A 203 13.98 6.82 -2.03
CA VAL A 203 13.68 6.17 -3.30
C VAL A 203 14.82 5.21 -3.64
N ASP A 204 14.46 4.01 -4.08
CA ASP A 204 15.42 2.96 -4.41
C ASP A 204 14.90 2.07 -5.55
N GLY A 205 15.83 1.49 -6.31
CA GLY A 205 15.58 0.57 -7.42
C GLY A 205 16.15 -0.82 -7.13
N ASN A 206 15.43 -1.88 -7.53
CA ASN A 206 15.89 -3.25 -7.38
C ASN A 206 15.95 -3.96 -8.74
N ASP A 207 17.18 -4.31 -9.12
CA ASP A 207 17.53 -4.88 -10.41
C ASP A 207 17.69 -6.40 -10.41
N LYS A 208 17.24 -7.11 -9.35
CA LYS A 208 17.38 -8.58 -9.28
C LYS A 208 16.62 -9.30 -10.39
N LEU A 209 15.56 -8.69 -10.90
CA LEU A 209 14.75 -9.23 -12.00
C LEU A 209 15.12 -8.63 -13.37
N GLN A 210 16.20 -7.84 -13.46
CA GLN A 210 16.62 -7.20 -14.72
C GLN A 210 16.84 -8.20 -15.86
N PHE A 211 17.20 -9.46 -15.51
CA PHE A 211 17.37 -10.54 -16.46
C PHE A 211 16.08 -10.82 -17.26
N PHE A 212 14.92 -10.71 -16.59
CA PHE A 212 13.58 -10.86 -17.16
C PHE A 212 13.01 -9.54 -17.68
N HIS A 213 13.82 -8.49 -17.77
CA HIS A 213 13.39 -7.15 -18.17
C HIS A 213 12.35 -6.54 -17.21
N ILE A 214 12.44 -6.88 -15.92
CA ILE A 214 11.58 -6.36 -14.85
C ILE A 214 12.45 -5.66 -13.80
N TYR A 215 12.06 -4.45 -13.43
CA TYR A 215 12.72 -3.58 -12.48
C TYR A 215 11.71 -3.14 -11.44
N ILE A 216 12.07 -3.19 -10.16
CA ILE A 216 11.17 -2.79 -9.08
C ILE A 216 11.63 -1.45 -8.52
N HIS A 217 10.73 -0.46 -8.56
CA HIS A 217 10.95 0.88 -8.04
C HIS A 217 10.17 1.06 -6.75
N GLY A 218 10.84 1.45 -5.67
CA GLY A 218 10.21 1.61 -4.37
C GLY A 218 10.52 2.96 -3.75
N CYS A 219 9.59 3.47 -2.96
CA CYS A 219 9.86 4.59 -2.07
C CYS A 219 9.26 4.37 -0.70
N ILE A 220 10.04 4.71 0.32
CA ILE A 220 9.60 4.67 1.71
C ILE A 220 9.68 6.04 2.36
N ASP A 221 8.71 6.36 3.20
CA ASP A 221 8.87 7.40 4.20
C ASP A 221 9.85 6.88 5.27
N THR A 222 11.00 7.54 5.43
CA THR A 222 12.09 7.04 6.28
C THR A 222 11.76 7.00 7.77
N PHE A 223 10.86 7.87 8.25
CA PHE A 223 10.46 7.91 9.66
C PHE A 223 9.52 6.77 10.01
N SER A 224 8.41 6.66 9.29
CA SER A 224 7.38 5.64 9.52
C SER A 224 7.72 4.28 8.94
N ARG A 225 8.61 4.24 7.94
CA ARG A 225 8.89 3.10 7.06
C ARG A 225 7.68 2.70 6.21
N LYS A 226 6.74 3.62 5.99
CA LYS A 226 5.59 3.41 5.11
C LYS A 226 6.09 3.36 3.68
N ILE A 227 5.78 2.29 2.96
CA ILE A 227 5.98 2.20 1.52
C ILE A 227 4.94 3.11 0.86
N LEU A 228 5.41 4.17 0.23
CA LEU A 228 4.58 5.16 -0.45
C LEU A 228 4.17 4.66 -1.83
N TRP A 229 5.13 4.08 -2.56
CA TRP A 229 4.88 3.33 -3.78
C TRP A 229 5.84 2.14 -3.87
N LEU A 230 5.42 1.10 -4.57
CA LEU A 230 6.24 -0.03 -4.97
C LEU A 230 5.70 -0.56 -6.30
N HIS A 231 6.44 -0.33 -7.38
CA HIS A 231 5.98 -0.61 -8.74
C HIS A 231 7.00 -1.41 -9.54
N ALA A 232 6.52 -2.43 -10.24
CA ALA A 232 7.28 -3.14 -11.24
C ALA A 232 7.19 -2.41 -12.60
N ASN A 233 8.32 -2.31 -13.31
CA ASN A 233 8.42 -1.68 -14.61
C ASN A 233 9.44 -2.38 -15.52
N THR A 234 9.42 -2.07 -16.80
CA THR A 234 10.31 -2.62 -17.83
C THR A 234 11.53 -1.74 -18.10
N THR A 235 11.63 -0.60 -17.42
CA THR A 235 12.79 0.31 -17.53
C THR A 235 13.27 0.75 -16.16
N ASN A 236 14.60 0.80 -16.01
CA ASN A 236 15.31 1.50 -14.94
C ASN A 236 16.11 2.70 -15.47
N LYS A 237 16.01 3.03 -16.77
CA LYS A 237 16.80 4.10 -17.40
C LYS A 237 15.99 5.37 -17.67
N ASP A 238 14.67 5.25 -17.72
CA ASP A 238 13.79 6.40 -17.96
C ASP A 238 13.45 7.08 -16.64
N SER A 239 14.04 8.25 -16.42
CA SER A 239 13.82 9.04 -15.20
C SER A 239 12.38 9.54 -15.06
N LYS A 240 11.61 9.65 -16.16
CA LYS A 240 10.21 10.05 -16.12
C LYS A 240 9.33 9.04 -15.41
N VAL A 241 9.69 7.76 -15.45
CA VAL A 241 8.98 6.71 -14.73
C VAL A 241 8.99 6.97 -13.22
N VAL A 242 10.18 7.21 -12.67
CA VAL A 242 10.34 7.47 -11.23
C VAL A 242 9.72 8.81 -10.86
N ALA A 243 9.86 9.83 -11.71
CA ALA A 243 9.20 11.12 -11.54
C ALA A 243 7.67 11.02 -11.55
N LYS A 244 7.10 10.15 -12.41
CA LYS A 244 5.66 9.88 -12.45
C LYS A 244 5.17 9.24 -11.16
N TYR A 245 5.88 8.24 -10.62
CA TYR A 245 5.52 7.62 -9.33
C TYR A 245 5.56 8.63 -8.19
N PHE A 246 6.58 9.47 -8.15
CA PHE A 246 6.67 10.56 -7.20
C PHE A 246 5.51 11.55 -7.37
N PHE A 247 5.27 12.03 -8.58
CA PHE A 247 4.21 13.00 -8.89
C PHE A 247 2.82 12.47 -8.54
N ASP A 248 2.50 11.23 -8.90
CA ASP A 248 1.22 10.59 -8.56
C ASP A 248 1.05 10.46 -7.05
N THR A 249 2.13 10.14 -6.33
CA THR A 249 2.14 10.05 -4.87
C THR A 249 1.91 11.42 -4.23
N VAL A 250 2.61 12.47 -4.67
CA VAL A 250 2.40 13.85 -4.20
C VAL A 250 1.00 14.33 -4.53
N LYS A 251 0.51 14.07 -5.75
CA LYS A 251 -0.85 14.41 -6.20
C LYS A 251 -1.91 13.74 -5.34
N THR A 252 -1.71 12.47 -4.98
CA THR A 252 -2.60 11.69 -4.13
C THR A 252 -2.56 12.19 -2.69
N LEU A 253 -1.37 12.35 -2.10
CA LEU A 253 -1.22 12.74 -0.71
C LEU A 253 -1.43 14.24 -0.46
N LYS A 254 -1.37 15.06 -1.52
CA LYS A 254 -1.32 16.54 -1.48
C LYS A 254 -0.20 17.07 -0.57
N VAL A 255 0.88 16.31 -0.48
CA VAL A 255 2.03 16.57 0.37
C VAL A 255 3.32 16.33 -0.41
N CYS A 256 4.24 17.29 -0.34
CA CYS A 256 5.61 17.18 -0.81
C CYS A 256 6.53 16.95 0.41
N PRO A 257 7.48 16.00 0.35
CA PRO A 257 8.43 15.80 1.44
C PRO A 257 9.38 16.99 1.59
N ASN A 258 9.97 17.14 2.77
CA ASN A 258 11.03 18.13 2.97
C ASN A 258 12.22 17.82 2.06
N ARG A 259 12.64 16.55 2.01
CA ARG A 259 13.68 16.05 1.10
C ARG A 259 13.35 14.70 0.49
N THR A 260 13.88 14.45 -0.71
CA THR A 260 14.01 13.10 -1.27
C THR A 260 15.45 12.61 -1.12
N ARG A 261 15.65 11.30 -1.06
CA ARG A 261 16.96 10.65 -1.06
C ARG A 261 16.96 9.52 -2.07
N SER A 262 17.97 9.45 -2.93
CA SER A 262 18.21 8.31 -3.81
C SER A 262 19.71 8.04 -3.94
N ASP A 263 20.06 6.94 -4.61
CA ASP A 263 21.43 6.69 -5.03
C ASP A 263 21.80 7.61 -6.22
N PRO A 264 23.10 7.94 -6.42
CA PRO A 264 23.56 8.68 -7.59
C PRO A 264 23.33 7.85 -8.84
N GLY A 265 22.39 8.28 -9.66
CA GLY A 265 22.02 7.61 -10.90
C GLY A 265 21.20 8.54 -11.80
N THR A 266 21.34 8.35 -13.11
CA THR A 266 20.64 9.17 -14.12
C THR A 266 19.13 8.95 -14.10
N GLU A 267 18.67 7.84 -13.53
CA GLU A 267 17.26 7.46 -13.41
C GLU A 267 16.46 8.32 -12.42
N ASN A 268 17.12 9.12 -11.57
CA ASN A 268 16.44 9.94 -10.57
C ASN A 268 16.38 11.44 -10.94
N VAL A 269 16.95 11.85 -12.08
CA VAL A 269 17.11 13.27 -12.45
C VAL A 269 15.76 14.01 -12.53
N ASP A 270 14.77 13.48 -13.23
CA ASP A 270 13.44 14.11 -13.33
C ASP A 270 12.73 14.20 -11.97
N LEU A 271 12.93 13.22 -11.07
CA LEU A 271 12.39 13.26 -9.71
C LEU A 271 13.02 14.41 -8.91
N ILE A 272 14.34 14.60 -9.04
CA ILE A 272 15.08 15.68 -8.38
C ILE A 272 14.52 17.02 -8.83
N GLU A 273 14.32 17.20 -10.14
CA GLU A 273 13.77 18.44 -10.71
C GLU A 273 12.33 18.70 -10.25
N CYS A 274 11.48 17.67 -10.20
CA CYS A 274 10.13 17.78 -9.64
C CYS A 274 10.16 18.23 -8.17
N GLN A 275 11.02 17.61 -7.36
CA GLN A 275 11.17 17.95 -5.93
C GLN A 275 11.65 19.40 -5.74
N MET A 276 12.66 19.83 -6.51
CA MET A 276 13.16 21.20 -6.49
C MET A 276 12.07 22.21 -6.85
N PHE A 277 11.29 21.92 -7.90
CA PHE A 277 10.19 22.77 -8.34
C PHE A 277 9.12 22.91 -7.27
N LEU A 278 8.68 21.80 -6.66
CA LEU A 278 7.66 21.82 -5.61
C LEU A 278 8.12 22.57 -4.35
N ARG A 279 9.43 22.63 -4.11
CA ARG A 279 10.04 23.32 -2.96
C ARG A 279 10.55 24.74 -3.29
N ARG A 280 10.35 25.25 -4.52
CA ARG A 280 10.93 26.52 -5.00
C ARG A 280 10.58 27.76 -4.17
N ASN A 281 9.38 27.78 -3.59
CA ASN A 281 8.88 28.89 -2.77
C ASN A 281 9.14 28.70 -1.26
N SER A 282 9.89 27.67 -0.87
CA SER A 282 10.22 27.43 0.55
C SER A 282 11.44 28.23 0.96
N SER A 283 11.41 28.83 2.15
CA SER A 283 12.50 29.70 2.67
C SER A 283 13.43 28.99 3.65
N ASP A 284 13.30 27.67 3.84
CA ASP A 284 14.11 26.90 4.77
C ASP A 284 15.43 26.39 4.14
N GLN A 285 16.39 26.01 4.98
CA GLN A 285 17.73 25.56 4.58
C GLN A 285 17.75 24.30 3.66
N HIS A 286 16.63 23.58 3.55
CA HIS A 286 16.48 22.38 2.73
C HIS A 286 15.65 22.64 1.46
N ALA A 287 15.40 23.90 1.10
CA ALA A 287 14.70 24.27 -0.12
C ALA A 287 15.59 24.11 -1.38
N PHE A 288 14.95 24.12 -2.55
CA PHE A 288 15.61 24.11 -3.86
C PHE A 288 16.66 22.99 -3.99
N SER A 289 17.92 23.30 -4.32
CA SER A 289 19.01 22.32 -4.53
C SER A 289 19.30 21.45 -3.30
N ASN A 290 18.94 21.91 -2.10
CA ASN A 290 19.13 21.16 -0.85
C ASN A 290 17.95 20.22 -0.55
N SER A 291 16.91 20.21 -1.40
CA SER A 291 15.72 19.36 -1.23
C SER A 291 15.91 17.90 -1.67
N HIS A 292 17.11 17.54 -2.14
CA HIS A 292 17.50 16.16 -2.46
C HIS A 292 18.83 15.75 -1.79
N ILE A 293 19.03 14.45 -1.54
CA ILE A 293 20.25 13.84 -0.99
C ILE A 293 20.67 12.65 -1.85
N MET A 294 21.92 12.64 -2.32
CA MET A 294 22.53 11.45 -2.94
C MET A 294 23.29 10.63 -1.89
N GLY A 295 23.18 9.29 -1.93
CA GLY A 295 23.93 8.38 -1.05
C GLY A 295 24.56 7.17 -1.78
N PRO A 296 25.69 6.62 -1.33
CA PRO A 296 26.36 5.52 -2.06
C PRO A 296 25.68 4.15 -1.88
N SER A 297 25.69 3.35 -2.96
CA SER A 297 25.09 2.00 -3.05
C SER A 297 26.10 0.86 -2.81
N PRO A 298 25.86 -0.09 -1.89
CA PRO A 298 26.63 -1.32 -1.79
C PRO A 298 25.81 -2.57 -2.21
N LEU A 299 26.29 -3.24 -3.26
CA LEU A 299 26.07 -4.66 -3.64
C LEU A 299 24.77 -5.03 -4.38
N ASN A 300 24.90 -5.28 -5.70
CA ASN A 300 23.96 -6.08 -6.50
C ASN A 300 24.53 -7.50 -6.70
N GLN A 301 23.77 -8.53 -6.35
CA GLN A 301 24.11 -9.94 -6.62
C GLN A 301 23.13 -10.50 -7.67
N GLY A 302 23.67 -11.05 -8.75
CA GLY A 302 22.92 -11.62 -9.86
C GLY A 302 22.46 -13.06 -9.61
N LEU A 303 21.40 -13.47 -10.31
CA LEU A 303 20.88 -14.83 -10.33
C LEU A 303 21.21 -15.49 -11.70
N HIS A 304 21.53 -16.79 -11.71
CA HIS A 304 21.71 -17.66 -12.89
C HIS A 304 20.57 -18.70 -12.94
N ARG A 305 20.47 -19.59 -13.95
CA ARG A 305 19.82 -19.52 -15.29
C ARG A 305 19.12 -20.88 -15.48
N ASP A 306 17.99 -20.92 -16.19
CA ASP A 306 17.46 -22.12 -16.87
C ASP A 306 17.10 -21.81 -18.33
N GLY A 307 17.30 -22.78 -19.24
CA GLY A 307 17.43 -22.60 -20.70
C GLY A 307 16.16 -22.34 -21.53
N TRP A 308 15.07 -21.87 -20.92
CA TRP A 308 13.76 -21.68 -21.61
C TRP A 308 13.46 -20.22 -22.01
N TYR A 309 14.27 -19.26 -21.57
CA TYR A 309 14.12 -17.83 -21.85
C TYR A 309 15.38 -17.27 -22.50
N ASP A 310 15.24 -16.69 -23.70
CA ASP A 310 16.32 -15.95 -24.35
C ASP A 310 16.26 -14.46 -24.01
N ARG A 311 17.23 -14.00 -23.22
CA ARG A 311 17.38 -12.58 -22.85
C ARG A 311 17.66 -11.65 -24.04
N HIS A 312 18.01 -12.18 -25.20
CA HIS A 312 18.28 -11.40 -26.41
C HIS A 312 17.05 -11.31 -27.31
N SER A 313 16.10 -12.23 -27.18
CA SER A 313 14.81 -12.20 -27.88
C SER A 313 13.89 -11.12 -27.30
N CYS A 314 13.40 -10.24 -28.17
CA CYS A 314 12.37 -9.27 -27.79
C CYS A 314 11.03 -9.94 -27.49
N ILE A 315 10.71 -11.04 -28.18
CA ILE A 315 9.49 -11.82 -27.99
C ILE A 315 9.50 -12.47 -26.60
N ASP A 316 10.62 -13.10 -26.20
CA ASP A 316 10.71 -13.72 -24.88
C ASP A 316 10.57 -12.67 -23.76
N LYS A 317 11.16 -11.47 -23.94
CA LYS A 317 10.95 -10.34 -23.02
C LYS A 317 9.49 -9.91 -22.95
N TRP A 318 8.83 -9.74 -24.10
CA TRP A 318 7.44 -9.30 -24.12
C TRP A 318 6.48 -10.34 -23.55
N CYS A 319 6.68 -11.63 -23.85
CA CYS A 319 5.92 -12.72 -23.23
C CYS A 319 6.14 -12.75 -21.70
N MET A 320 7.39 -12.62 -21.24
CA MET A 320 7.68 -12.57 -19.79
C MET A 320 7.00 -11.37 -19.12
N VAL A 321 7.10 -10.19 -19.72
CA VAL A 321 6.47 -8.98 -19.18
C VAL A 321 4.96 -9.10 -19.18
N PHE A 322 4.35 -9.62 -20.26
CA PHE A 322 2.90 -9.74 -20.38
C PHE A 322 2.32 -10.69 -19.33
N VAL A 323 2.97 -11.84 -19.10
CA VAL A 323 2.50 -12.86 -18.15
C VAL A 323 2.88 -12.52 -16.71
N TYR A 324 4.16 -12.24 -16.45
CA TYR A 324 4.67 -12.17 -15.08
C TYR A 324 4.62 -10.77 -14.46
N LEU A 325 4.70 -9.68 -15.25
CA LEU A 325 4.69 -8.33 -14.66
C LEU A 325 3.39 -8.04 -13.87
N PRO A 326 2.18 -8.39 -14.37
CA PRO A 326 0.95 -8.21 -13.60
C PRO A 326 0.90 -9.05 -12.32
N LEU A 327 1.37 -10.30 -12.37
CA LEU A 327 1.44 -11.20 -11.21
C LEU A 327 2.41 -10.65 -10.15
N ILE A 328 3.59 -10.21 -10.58
CA ILE A 328 4.58 -9.59 -9.70
C ILE A 328 4.04 -8.30 -9.10
N GLN A 329 3.36 -7.46 -9.88
CA GLN A 329 2.75 -6.23 -9.36
C GLN A 329 1.66 -6.55 -8.32
N HIS A 330 0.80 -7.54 -8.57
CA HIS A 330 -0.21 -7.99 -7.62
C HIS A 330 0.41 -8.43 -6.28
N ASP A 331 1.47 -9.22 -6.32
CA ASP A 331 2.17 -9.68 -5.11
C ASP A 331 2.89 -8.55 -4.39
N ILE A 332 3.45 -7.59 -5.14
CA ILE A 332 4.05 -6.38 -4.62
C ILE A 332 2.99 -5.50 -3.93
N ASP A 333 1.81 -5.35 -4.52
CA ASP A 333 0.71 -4.57 -3.93
C ASP A 333 0.21 -5.22 -2.65
N ALA A 334 0.05 -6.54 -2.64
CA ALA A 334 -0.28 -7.31 -1.44
C ALA A 334 0.80 -7.16 -0.36
N PHE A 335 2.08 -7.18 -0.75
CA PHE A 335 3.20 -6.94 0.16
C PHE A 335 3.19 -5.51 0.71
N GLN A 336 2.98 -4.49 -0.11
CA GLN A 336 2.90 -3.09 0.32
C GLN A 336 1.74 -2.91 1.31
N LEU A 337 0.57 -3.49 1.02
CA LEU A 337 -0.59 -3.45 1.90
C LEU A 337 -0.29 -4.08 3.25
N TRP A 338 0.26 -5.30 3.26
CA TRP A 338 0.67 -5.97 4.48
C TRP A 338 1.73 -5.15 5.22
N TRP A 339 2.78 -4.71 4.53
CA TRP A 339 3.89 -3.97 5.13
C TRP A 339 3.40 -2.69 5.79
N ASN A 340 2.52 -1.94 5.15
CA ASN A 340 2.04 -0.68 5.71
C ASN A 340 1.12 -0.87 6.93
N ASN A 341 0.55 -2.06 7.11
CA ASN A 341 -0.37 -2.37 8.21
C ASN A 341 0.21 -3.31 9.27
N HIS A 342 1.33 -4.00 8.99
CA HIS A 342 1.97 -4.88 9.95
C HIS A 342 2.59 -4.04 11.08
N LYS A 343 2.40 -4.47 12.32
CA LYS A 343 3.07 -3.83 13.46
C LYS A 343 4.57 -4.06 13.29
N ILE A 344 5.41 -3.05 13.44
CA ILE A 344 6.87 -3.25 13.42
C ILE A 344 7.33 -3.75 14.79
N ARG A 345 8.34 -4.64 14.84
CA ARG A 345 8.90 -5.12 16.11
C ARG A 345 9.55 -3.95 16.85
N HIS A 346 9.25 -3.84 18.14
CA HIS A 346 9.91 -2.89 19.02
C HIS A 346 11.42 -3.20 19.08
N GLN A 347 12.25 -2.19 18.81
CA GLN A 347 13.71 -2.31 18.82
C GLN A 347 14.28 -1.21 19.71
N ARG A 348 14.97 -1.58 20.79
CA ARG A 348 15.45 -0.63 21.81
C ARG A 348 16.59 0.28 21.31
N GLN A 349 17.36 -0.18 20.33
CA GLN A 349 18.58 0.49 19.86
C GLN A 349 18.39 1.27 18.55
N VAL A 350 17.14 1.49 18.12
CA VAL A 350 16.84 2.24 16.88
C VAL A 350 16.13 3.53 17.25
N TRP A 351 16.59 4.64 16.70
CA TRP A 351 16.02 5.96 16.94
C TRP A 351 14.65 6.14 16.27
N LEU A 352 14.44 5.51 15.11
CA LEU A 352 13.16 5.56 14.40
C LEU A 352 12.03 4.85 15.17
N PRO A 353 10.78 5.34 15.06
CA PRO A 353 9.60 4.74 15.69
C PRO A 353 9.48 3.24 15.44
N THR A 354 9.30 2.45 16.51
CA THR A 354 9.03 1.02 16.43
C THR A 354 7.85 0.63 17.33
N GLY A 355 7.25 -0.54 17.11
CA GLY A 355 6.14 -1.01 17.95
C GLY A 355 4.74 -0.61 17.47
N ALA A 356 4.61 -0.01 16.28
CA ALA A 356 3.33 0.27 15.62
C ALA A 356 3.43 0.00 14.11
N ALA A 357 2.32 0.03 13.38
CA ALA A 357 2.36 -0.15 11.93
C ALA A 357 2.85 1.13 11.23
N PRO A 358 3.50 1.03 10.06
CA PRO A 358 3.94 2.21 9.32
C PRO A 358 2.83 3.22 9.06
N ASN A 359 1.63 2.76 8.70
CA ASN A 359 0.47 3.63 8.52
C ASN A 359 0.08 4.41 9.78
N ASP A 360 0.19 3.78 10.96
CA ASP A 360 -0.15 4.42 12.24
C ASP A 360 0.88 5.48 12.62
N ILE A 361 2.16 5.16 12.42
CA ILE A 361 3.28 6.08 12.68
C ILE A 361 3.22 7.27 11.73
N TYR A 362 2.86 7.02 10.46
CA TYR A 362 2.69 8.04 9.45
C TYR A 362 1.50 8.97 9.73
N ALA A 363 0.36 8.42 10.19
CA ALA A 363 -0.84 9.20 10.50
C ALA A 363 -0.70 10.00 11.81
N PHE A 364 -0.19 9.35 12.87
CA PHE A 364 -0.15 9.89 14.22
C PHE A 364 1.28 10.00 14.76
N PRO A 365 2.17 10.78 14.13
CA PRO A 365 3.58 10.80 14.50
C PRO A 365 3.84 11.32 15.92
N HIS A 366 2.92 12.12 16.47
CA HIS A 366 3.00 12.65 17.83
C HIS A 366 2.97 11.55 18.90
N LEU A 367 2.33 10.41 18.64
CA LEU A 367 2.36 9.24 19.52
C LEU A 367 3.74 8.55 19.56
N TYR A 368 4.61 8.89 18.63
CA TYR A 368 5.91 8.25 18.41
C TYR A 368 7.08 9.24 18.43
N GLY A 369 6.88 10.43 19.02
CA GLY A 369 7.94 11.43 19.19
C GLY A 369 8.31 12.20 17.92
N GLY A 370 7.46 12.20 16.90
CA GLY A 370 7.63 13.00 15.69
C GLY A 370 6.46 13.95 15.44
N HIS A 371 6.53 14.72 14.35
CA HIS A 371 5.47 15.61 13.89
C HIS A 371 5.33 15.53 12.37
N GLN A 372 4.23 16.06 11.79
CA GLN A 372 4.10 16.07 10.33
C GLN A 372 5.06 17.09 9.72
N CYS A 373 5.93 16.64 8.82
CA CYS A 373 6.99 17.48 8.23
C CYS A 373 6.77 17.80 6.75
N GLY A 374 5.64 17.37 6.18
CA GLY A 374 5.33 17.53 4.77
C GLY A 374 4.75 18.91 4.44
N PHE A 375 5.07 19.42 3.24
CA PHE A 375 4.56 20.68 2.72
C PHE A 375 3.30 20.45 1.91
N THR A 376 2.26 21.24 2.17
CA THR A 376 1.02 21.18 1.38
C THR A 376 1.28 21.68 -0.03
N VAL A 377 0.79 20.95 -1.03
CA VAL A 377 0.97 21.30 -2.45
C VAL A 377 -0.36 21.77 -3.04
N SER A 378 -0.34 22.88 -3.78
CA SER A 378 -1.52 23.41 -4.45
C SER A 378 -1.82 22.67 -5.76
N ASP A 379 -3.09 22.64 -6.17
CA ASP A 379 -3.48 22.07 -7.47
C ASP A 379 -2.86 22.81 -8.66
N ARG A 380 -2.61 24.11 -8.49
CA ARG A 380 -1.91 24.93 -9.49
C ARG A 380 -0.47 24.46 -9.69
N ASP A 381 0.26 24.25 -8.59
CA ASP A 381 1.65 23.76 -8.65
C ASP A 381 1.73 22.37 -9.28
N LEU A 382 0.78 21.48 -8.94
CA LEU A 382 0.69 20.15 -9.54
C LEU A 382 0.43 20.23 -11.06
N ALA A 383 -0.47 21.10 -11.49
CA ALA A 383 -0.77 21.27 -12.92
C ALA A 383 0.42 21.88 -13.69
N GLU A 384 1.20 22.75 -13.05
CA GLU A 384 2.40 23.35 -13.63
C GLU A 384 3.49 22.29 -13.83
N VAL A 385 3.84 21.55 -12.78
CA VAL A 385 4.82 20.43 -12.85
C VAL A 385 4.42 19.41 -13.90
N ALA A 386 3.14 19.03 -13.93
CA ALA A 386 2.67 18.01 -14.86
C ALA A 386 2.81 18.43 -16.33
N ARG A 387 2.64 19.72 -16.63
CA ARG A 387 2.85 20.28 -17.98
C ARG A 387 4.35 20.36 -18.31
N GLU A 388 5.15 20.96 -17.43
CA GLU A 388 6.58 21.17 -17.67
C GLU A 388 7.35 19.85 -17.83
N LYS A 389 7.02 18.84 -17.03
CA LYS A 389 7.68 17.53 -17.05
C LYS A 389 6.96 16.49 -17.90
N THR A 390 5.88 16.87 -18.58
CA THR A 390 5.06 15.99 -19.43
C THR A 390 4.59 14.73 -18.68
N LEU A 391 4.10 14.90 -17.46
CA LEU A 391 3.68 13.80 -16.57
C LEU A 391 2.18 13.47 -16.64
N ASN A 392 1.43 14.14 -17.53
CA ASN A 392 -0.01 13.90 -17.75
C ASN A 392 -0.29 12.69 -18.67
N TYR A 393 0.56 11.66 -18.64
CA TYR A 393 0.35 10.44 -19.40
C TYR A 393 -0.16 9.31 -18.50
N GLU A 394 -1.02 8.46 -19.03
CA GLU A 394 -1.27 7.15 -18.44
C GLU A 394 -0.14 6.21 -18.85
N GLN A 395 0.38 5.43 -17.91
CA GLN A 395 1.41 4.45 -18.25
C GLN A 395 0.78 3.44 -19.21
N SER A 396 1.28 3.40 -20.45
CA SER A 396 0.80 2.49 -21.49
C SER A 396 1.05 1.02 -21.14
N ALA A 397 0.52 0.12 -21.97
CA ALA A 397 0.96 -1.27 -21.99
C ALA A 397 2.50 -1.33 -21.92
N ARG A 398 3.02 -2.17 -21.02
CA ARG A 398 4.47 -2.29 -20.75
C ARG A 398 5.21 -3.11 -21.81
N VAL A 399 4.49 -3.47 -22.88
CA VAL A 399 4.91 -4.12 -24.12
C VAL A 399 4.32 -3.33 -25.30
N PRO A 400 4.86 -3.45 -26.53
CA PRO A 400 4.30 -2.78 -27.70
C PRO A 400 2.81 -3.04 -27.87
N GLN A 401 2.05 -2.03 -28.32
CA GLN A 401 0.59 -2.11 -28.37
C GLN A 401 0.09 -3.23 -29.30
N ASP A 402 0.74 -3.43 -30.44
CA ASP A 402 0.38 -4.49 -31.38
C ASP A 402 0.56 -5.88 -30.75
N PHE A 403 1.69 -6.09 -30.06
CA PHE A 403 1.94 -7.32 -29.29
C PHE A 403 0.89 -7.50 -28.18
N TYR A 404 0.58 -6.44 -27.43
CA TYR A 404 -0.41 -6.50 -26.35
C TYR A 404 -1.79 -6.93 -26.87
N ASN A 405 -2.24 -6.34 -27.99
CA ASN A 405 -3.52 -6.65 -28.59
C ASN A 405 -3.57 -8.11 -29.07
N GLU A 406 -2.53 -8.56 -29.77
CA GLU A 406 -2.42 -9.94 -30.27
C GLU A 406 -2.35 -10.95 -29.12
N ALA A 407 -1.52 -10.69 -28.11
CA ALA A 407 -1.39 -11.53 -26.93
C ALA A 407 -2.71 -11.64 -26.16
N THR A 408 -3.41 -10.52 -25.99
CA THR A 408 -4.72 -10.49 -25.32
C THR A 408 -5.74 -11.32 -26.10
N ASN A 409 -5.82 -11.16 -27.42
CA ASN A 409 -6.70 -11.95 -28.27
C ASN A 409 -6.35 -13.44 -28.19
N PHE A 410 -5.08 -13.80 -28.29
CA PHE A 410 -4.61 -15.19 -28.19
C PHE A 410 -5.00 -15.81 -26.84
N THR A 411 -4.76 -15.11 -25.73
CA THR A 411 -5.14 -15.61 -24.40
C THR A 411 -6.65 -15.78 -24.24
N ALA A 412 -7.46 -14.87 -24.82
CA ALA A 412 -8.91 -14.96 -24.78
C ALA A 412 -9.44 -16.14 -25.62
N THR A 413 -8.91 -16.32 -26.84
CA THR A 413 -9.31 -17.41 -27.75
C THR A 413 -8.94 -18.78 -27.23
N ASN A 414 -7.78 -18.91 -26.58
CA ASN A 414 -7.29 -20.18 -26.04
C ASN A 414 -7.67 -20.39 -24.57
N HIS A 415 -8.51 -19.52 -23.99
CA HIS A 415 -8.92 -19.58 -22.59
C HIS A 415 -7.75 -19.68 -21.59
N LEU A 416 -6.65 -18.98 -21.89
CA LEU A 416 -5.47 -18.92 -21.02
C LEU A 416 -5.70 -17.90 -19.92
N THR A 417 -5.88 -18.39 -18.70
CA THR A 417 -5.95 -17.53 -17.51
C THR A 417 -4.54 -17.26 -16.99
N ILE A 418 -4.19 -15.98 -16.77
CA ILE A 418 -2.88 -15.60 -16.21
C ILE A 418 -3.00 -15.56 -14.68
N GLU A 419 -2.61 -16.65 -14.03
CA GLU A 419 -2.58 -16.82 -12.57
C GLU A 419 -1.28 -17.52 -12.14
N ILE A 420 -0.96 -17.49 -10.84
CA ILE A 420 0.25 -18.13 -10.27
C ILE A 420 0.24 -19.67 -10.41
N SER A 421 -0.88 -20.28 -10.79
CA SER A 421 -0.96 -21.72 -11.06
C SER A 421 -0.81 -22.08 -12.53
N THR A 422 -0.90 -21.09 -13.43
CA THR A 422 -1.02 -21.26 -14.89
C THR A 422 -0.05 -20.36 -15.65
N GLU A 423 0.85 -19.67 -14.96
CA GLU A 423 1.80 -18.69 -15.49
C GLU A 423 2.83 -19.35 -16.40
N GLU A 424 3.34 -20.53 -16.02
CA GLU A 424 4.31 -21.27 -16.82
C GLU A 424 3.67 -21.75 -18.14
N GLU A 425 2.47 -22.33 -18.07
CA GLU A 425 1.73 -22.79 -19.23
C GLU A 425 1.37 -21.62 -20.17
N SER A 426 0.84 -20.53 -19.61
CA SER A 426 0.49 -19.32 -20.36
C SER A 426 1.71 -18.73 -21.06
N TYR A 427 2.86 -18.68 -20.39
CA TYR A 427 4.12 -18.23 -21.00
C TYR A 427 4.56 -19.13 -22.15
N ILE A 428 4.56 -20.46 -21.96
CA ILE A 428 4.99 -21.42 -22.98
C ILE A 428 4.09 -21.34 -24.21
N GLN A 429 2.77 -21.31 -24.03
CA GLN A 429 1.82 -21.25 -25.14
C GLN A 429 1.91 -19.93 -25.91
N LEU A 430 1.98 -18.79 -25.20
CA LEU A 430 2.14 -17.48 -25.81
C LEU A 430 3.47 -17.37 -26.57
N ARG A 431 4.55 -17.87 -25.98
CA ARG A 431 5.87 -17.92 -26.62
C ARG A 431 5.84 -18.74 -27.91
N ARG A 432 5.19 -19.91 -27.90
CA ARG A 432 5.06 -20.76 -29.09
C ARG A 432 4.31 -20.05 -30.21
N HIS A 433 3.20 -19.39 -29.89
CA HIS A 433 2.41 -18.58 -30.84
C HIS A 433 3.30 -17.58 -31.60
N PHE A 434 3.98 -16.69 -30.87
CA PHE A 434 4.78 -15.63 -31.48
C PHE A 434 6.07 -16.11 -32.17
N ILE A 435 6.66 -17.24 -31.73
CA ILE A 435 7.88 -17.80 -32.36
C ILE A 435 7.53 -18.61 -33.62
N LEU A 436 6.46 -19.41 -33.60
CA LEU A 436 6.08 -20.26 -34.73
C LEU A 436 5.44 -19.48 -35.88
N GLU A 437 4.57 -18.50 -35.60
CA GLU A 437 3.96 -17.67 -36.65
C GLU A 437 4.98 -16.82 -37.40
N ARG A 438 6.01 -16.30 -36.72
CA ARG A 438 7.07 -15.50 -37.35
C ARG A 438 8.07 -16.34 -38.15
N SER A 439 8.25 -17.61 -37.79
CA SER A 439 9.02 -18.58 -38.58
C SER A 439 8.28 -18.95 -39.88
N ALA A 440 6.95 -19.05 -39.84
CA ALA A 440 6.11 -19.27 -41.02
C ALA A 440 6.09 -18.05 -41.96
N LEU A 441 6.04 -16.82 -41.42
CA LEU A 441 6.11 -15.58 -42.20
C LEU A 441 7.46 -15.37 -42.91
N GLN A 442 8.59 -15.68 -42.26
CA GLN A 442 9.91 -15.59 -42.90
C GLN A 442 10.07 -16.59 -44.07
N SER A 443 9.40 -17.74 -43.98
CA SER A 443 9.39 -18.77 -45.03
C SER A 443 8.51 -18.39 -46.23
N SER A 444 7.47 -17.56 -46.02
CA SER A 444 6.56 -17.08 -47.06
C SER A 444 7.12 -15.91 -47.88
N THR A 445 8.11 -15.18 -47.37
CA THR A 445 8.78 -14.07 -48.10
C THR A 445 9.93 -14.54 -49.01
N TYR A 446 10.23 -15.84 -49.02
CA TYR A 446 11.27 -16.46 -49.86
C TYR A 446 10.69 -17.47 -50.88
N VAL A 447 9.45 -17.24 -51.34
CA VAL A 447 8.85 -17.99 -52.47
C VAL A 447 8.55 -17.03 -53.61
#